data_AF-A0A7W3TPM4-F1
#
_entry.id   AF-A0A7W3TPM4-F1
#
_cell.length_a   1.000
_cell.length_b   1.000
_cell.length_c   1.000
_cell.angle_alpha   90.00
_cell.angle_beta   90.00
_cell.angle_gamma   90.00
#
_symmetry.space_group_name_H-M   'P 1'
#
loop_
_entity.id
_entity.type
_entity.pdbx_description
1 polymer ?
#
loop_
_entity_poly.entity_id
_entity_poly.type
_entity_poly.pdbx_seq_one_letter_code
_entity_poly.pdbx_strand_id
1 'polypeptide(L)'
;MTLMKLLFALALGLLPLGQACACGNELAGTWRSDKDMSMAFARENSRIQPKTEAFLDALFGHMTLTFSSSELHIAMPDIEVPVSGQIRPFAGFDERKSYKVLLCNDSMVVWSARRPFDQDIDATTFNFVDRDTVWVYAGSTVPGMPDLHVREYFQRVR
;
A
#
# COMPACT_ATOMS: atom_id res chain seq x y z
N MET A 1 34.06 20.40 47.88
CA MET A 1 32.76 20.51 47.16
C MET A 1 32.92 20.36 45.63
N THR A 2 33.78 19.45 45.16
CA THR A 2 34.26 19.50 43.75
C THR A 2 34.20 18.16 43.00
N LEU A 3 34.04 17.03 43.68
CA LEU A 3 34.00 15.71 43.02
C LEU A 3 32.60 15.33 42.50
N MET A 4 31.54 15.79 43.18
CA MET A 4 30.14 15.41 42.86
C MET A 4 29.59 16.13 41.61
N LYS A 5 30.23 17.23 41.17
CA LYS A 5 29.84 17.95 39.95
C LYS A 5 30.45 17.35 38.67
N LEU A 6 31.58 16.64 38.76
CA LEU A 6 32.18 15.98 37.59
C LEU A 6 31.43 14.71 37.17
N LEU A 7 30.81 13.99 38.12
CA LEU A 7 30.05 12.78 37.82
C LEU A 7 28.74 13.06 37.06
N PHE A 8 28.14 14.23 37.23
CA PHE A 8 26.95 14.64 36.46
C PHE A 8 27.28 15.01 35.01
N ALA A 9 28.49 15.48 34.72
CA ALA A 9 28.90 15.83 33.36
C ALA A 9 29.20 14.59 32.50
N LEU A 10 29.64 13.48 33.10
CA LEU A 10 29.89 12.23 32.38
C LEU A 10 28.61 11.45 32.05
N ALA A 11 27.54 11.63 32.82
CA ALA A 11 26.27 10.93 32.61
C ALA A 11 25.46 11.46 31.40
N LEU A 12 25.69 12.71 30.97
CA LEU A 12 25.05 13.26 29.76
C LEU A 12 25.72 12.84 28.44
N GLY A 13 26.93 12.24 28.49
CA GLY A 13 27.63 11.72 27.30
C GLY A 13 27.19 10.33 26.86
N LEU A 14 26.37 9.65 27.68
CA LEU A 14 25.83 8.31 27.43
C LEU A 14 24.33 8.36 27.09
N LEU A 15 23.83 9.49 26.60
CA LEU A 15 22.54 9.49 25.92
C LEU A 15 22.72 8.69 24.63
N PRO A 16 22.06 7.52 24.47
CA PRO A 16 21.98 6.92 23.16
C PRO A 16 21.32 7.99 22.29
N LEU A 17 22.07 8.50 21.32
CA LEU A 17 21.51 9.21 20.18
C LEU A 17 20.42 8.28 19.68
N GLY A 18 19.17 8.55 20.06
CA GLY A 18 18.03 7.81 19.59
C GLY A 18 18.18 7.79 18.10
N GLN A 19 18.44 6.60 17.54
CA GLN A 19 18.38 6.40 16.11
C GLN A 19 17.01 6.94 15.73
N ALA A 20 16.98 8.12 15.11
CA ALA A 20 15.88 8.46 14.25
C ALA A 20 15.89 7.28 13.27
N CYS A 21 15.01 6.30 13.51
CA CYS A 21 14.80 5.20 12.58
C CYS A 21 14.33 5.87 11.31
N ALA A 22 15.27 6.23 10.45
CA ALA A 22 15.02 6.55 9.08
C ALA A 22 14.31 5.31 8.54
N CYS A 23 13.02 5.47 8.28
CA CYS A 23 12.16 4.47 7.68
C CYS A 23 12.92 3.83 6.50
N GLY A 24 13.33 2.56 6.65
CA GLY A 24 14.11 1.86 5.62
C GLY A 24 13.31 1.60 4.33
N ASN A 25 11.99 1.77 4.40
CA ASN A 25 11.04 1.55 3.32
C ASN A 25 10.48 2.87 2.80
N GLU A 26 10.87 3.26 1.60
CA GLU A 26 10.42 4.51 0.99
C GLU A 26 9.19 4.28 0.08
N LEU A 27 8.10 5.02 0.33
CA LEU A 27 6.92 5.01 -0.55
C LEU A 27 7.17 5.75 -1.87
N ALA A 28 8.02 6.78 -1.86
CA ALA A 28 8.24 7.63 -3.03
C ALA A 28 8.61 6.81 -4.26
N GLY A 29 8.08 7.21 -5.41
CA GLY A 29 8.23 6.50 -6.68
C GLY A 29 6.91 5.95 -7.20
N THR A 30 7.03 5.21 -8.31
CA THR A 30 5.88 4.64 -9.02
C THR A 30 5.79 3.15 -8.76
N TRP A 31 4.58 2.68 -8.47
CA TRP A 31 4.25 1.30 -8.17
C TRP A 31 3.16 0.84 -9.13
N ARG A 32 3.38 -0.26 -9.84
CA ARG A 32 2.41 -0.83 -10.76
C ARG A 32 1.88 -2.13 -10.20
N SER A 33 0.57 -2.30 -10.27
CA SER A 33 -0.12 -3.54 -9.90
C SER A 33 0.52 -4.72 -10.64
N ASP A 34 0.76 -5.81 -9.93
CA ASP A 34 1.34 -7.04 -10.46
C ASP A 34 0.27 -8.12 -10.49
N LYS A 35 -0.25 -8.38 -11.69
CA LYS A 35 -1.28 -9.39 -11.92
C LYS A 35 -0.82 -10.77 -11.50
N ASP A 36 0.38 -11.17 -11.90
CA ASP A 36 0.83 -12.56 -11.76
C ASP A 36 1.02 -12.92 -10.29
N MET A 37 1.66 -12.05 -9.49
CA MET A 37 1.81 -12.24 -8.05
C MET A 37 0.47 -12.22 -7.32
N SER A 38 -0.41 -11.29 -7.69
CA SER A 38 -1.74 -11.15 -7.07
C SER A 38 -2.61 -12.36 -7.34
N MET A 39 -2.66 -12.81 -8.59
CA MET A 39 -3.45 -13.98 -8.98
C MET A 39 -2.86 -15.29 -8.47
N ALA A 40 -1.52 -15.41 -8.39
CA ALA A 40 -0.88 -16.56 -7.75
C ALA A 40 -1.31 -16.68 -6.28
N PHE A 41 -1.19 -15.59 -5.52
CA PHE A 41 -1.65 -15.58 -4.13
C PHE A 41 -3.15 -15.92 -4.03
N ALA A 42 -3.98 -15.29 -4.87
CA ALA A 42 -5.43 -15.48 -4.85
C ALA A 42 -5.84 -16.94 -5.13
N ARG A 43 -5.22 -17.58 -6.12
CA ARG A 43 -5.51 -18.98 -6.47
C ARG A 43 -5.05 -19.98 -5.40
N GLU A 44 -3.95 -19.68 -4.73
CA GLU A 44 -3.38 -20.55 -3.69
C GLU A 44 -4.08 -20.40 -2.33
N ASN A 45 -4.46 -19.17 -1.97
CA ASN A 45 -4.85 -18.83 -0.60
C ASN A 45 -6.32 -18.43 -0.46
N SER A 46 -6.98 -18.07 -1.56
CA SER A 46 -8.33 -17.51 -1.53
C SER A 46 -9.31 -18.49 -2.16
N ARG A 47 -10.40 -18.81 -1.44
CA ARG A 47 -11.51 -19.61 -1.98
C ARG A 47 -12.45 -18.72 -2.81
N ILE A 48 -11.93 -18.14 -3.88
CA ILE A 48 -12.70 -17.26 -4.77
C ILE A 48 -13.53 -18.06 -5.76
N GLN A 49 -14.73 -17.56 -6.07
CA GLN A 49 -15.59 -18.16 -7.09
C GLN A 49 -14.99 -17.90 -8.48
N PRO A 50 -15.17 -18.81 -9.47
CA PRO A 50 -14.57 -18.65 -10.80
C PRO A 50 -14.90 -17.31 -11.48
N LYS A 51 -16.13 -16.79 -11.29
CA LYS A 51 -16.51 -15.47 -11.81
C LYS A 51 -15.73 -14.30 -11.19
N THR A 52 -15.41 -14.41 -9.90
CA THR A 52 -14.63 -13.41 -9.18
C THR A 52 -13.17 -13.52 -9.57
N GLU A 53 -12.65 -14.73 -9.71
CA GLU A 53 -11.31 -14.97 -10.23
C GLU A 53 -11.13 -14.36 -11.62
N ALA A 54 -12.04 -14.62 -12.56
CA ALA A 54 -11.98 -14.04 -13.90
C ALA A 54 -12.04 -12.51 -13.89
N PHE A 55 -12.84 -11.92 -13.00
CA PHE A 55 -12.88 -10.47 -12.81
C PHE A 55 -11.56 -9.91 -12.28
N LEU A 56 -11.00 -10.51 -11.22
CA LEU A 56 -9.71 -10.09 -10.65
C LEU A 56 -8.55 -10.28 -11.63
N ASP A 57 -8.56 -11.37 -12.40
CA ASP A 57 -7.56 -11.65 -13.43
C ASP A 57 -7.57 -10.58 -14.53
N ALA A 58 -8.74 -10.04 -14.88
CA ALA A 58 -8.85 -8.93 -15.82
C ALA A 58 -8.54 -7.56 -15.18
N LEU A 59 -8.74 -7.41 -13.87
CA LEU A 59 -8.59 -6.14 -13.16
C LEU A 59 -7.13 -5.85 -12.76
N PHE A 60 -6.43 -6.84 -12.19
CA PHE A 60 -5.08 -6.66 -11.69
C PHE A 60 -4.07 -6.43 -12.81
N GLY A 61 -3.01 -5.69 -12.51
CA GLY A 61 -1.98 -5.32 -13.49
C GLY A 61 -2.16 -3.94 -14.13
N HIS A 62 -3.35 -3.34 -14.00
CA HIS A 62 -3.69 -2.09 -14.68
C HIS A 62 -3.49 -0.84 -13.82
N MET A 63 -3.56 -0.96 -12.49
CA MET A 63 -3.42 0.19 -11.60
C MET A 63 -1.96 0.61 -11.41
N THR A 64 -1.73 1.93 -11.36
CA THR A 64 -0.45 2.54 -11.02
C THR A 64 -0.64 3.55 -9.89
N LEU A 65 0.28 3.54 -8.92
CA LEU A 65 0.33 4.44 -7.77
C LEU A 65 1.66 5.19 -7.81
N THR A 66 1.62 6.52 -7.88
CA THR A 66 2.83 7.36 -7.85
C THR A 66 2.82 8.22 -6.60
N PHE A 67 3.78 7.97 -5.70
CA PHE A 67 3.97 8.76 -4.50
C PHE A 67 5.09 9.78 -4.73
N SER A 68 4.76 11.05 -4.53
CA SER A 68 5.72 12.14 -4.34
C SER A 68 5.94 12.39 -2.85
N SER A 69 6.55 13.52 -2.46
CA SER A 69 6.74 13.85 -1.04
C SER A 69 5.45 14.10 -0.27
N SER A 70 4.35 14.48 -0.93
CA SER A 70 3.08 14.82 -0.26
C SER A 70 1.82 14.45 -1.03
N GLU A 71 1.94 13.99 -2.27
CA GLU A 71 0.82 13.65 -3.14
C GLU A 71 0.94 12.20 -3.62
N LEU A 72 -0.20 11.50 -3.59
CA LEU A 72 -0.43 10.22 -4.24
C LEU A 72 -1.24 10.48 -5.52
N HIS A 73 -0.72 10.04 -6.65
CA HIS A 73 -1.42 9.94 -7.91
C HIS A 73 -1.80 8.47 -8.17
N ILE A 74 -3.09 8.20 -8.30
CA ILE A 74 -3.64 6.89 -8.64
C ILE A 74 -4.16 6.95 -10.07
N ALA A 75 -3.68 6.04 -10.91
CA ALA A 75 -4.13 5.90 -12.29
C ALA A 75 -4.59 4.47 -12.54
N MET A 76 -5.82 4.33 -13.00
CA MET A 76 -6.42 3.10 -13.49
C MET A 76 -7.02 3.41 -14.87
N PRO A 77 -6.55 2.80 -15.96
CA PRO A 77 -7.11 3.06 -17.28
C PRO A 77 -8.51 2.45 -17.41
N ASP A 78 -9.25 2.91 -18.42
CA ASP A 78 -10.44 2.18 -18.89
C ASP A 78 -10.01 0.81 -19.39
N ILE A 79 -10.71 -0.23 -18.93
CA ILE A 79 -10.45 -1.62 -19.33
C ILE A 79 -11.76 -2.36 -19.56
N GLU A 80 -11.65 -3.57 -20.13
CA GLU A 80 -12.76 -4.50 -20.26
C GLU A 80 -12.63 -5.62 -19.24
N VAL A 81 -13.69 -5.88 -18.47
CA VAL A 81 -13.71 -6.90 -17.42
C VAL A 81 -14.91 -7.84 -17.58
N PRO A 82 -14.77 -9.13 -17.28
CA PRO A 82 -15.89 -10.05 -17.28
C PRO A 82 -16.75 -9.84 -16.02
N VAL A 83 -18.01 -9.50 -16.21
CA VAL A 83 -19.02 -9.42 -15.15
C VAL A 83 -20.15 -10.40 -15.47
N SER A 84 -20.29 -11.44 -14.65
CA SER A 84 -21.30 -12.50 -14.86
C SER A 84 -21.25 -13.14 -16.25
N GLY A 85 -20.04 -13.34 -16.78
CA GLY A 85 -19.80 -13.96 -18.09
C GLY A 85 -19.96 -13.04 -19.30
N GLN A 86 -20.25 -11.75 -19.09
CA GLN A 86 -20.30 -10.75 -20.15
C GLN A 86 -19.15 -9.77 -19.99
N ILE A 87 -18.50 -9.42 -21.09
CA ILE A 87 -17.51 -8.35 -21.09
C ILE A 87 -18.24 -7.02 -20.90
N ARG A 88 -17.79 -6.24 -19.92
CA ARG A 88 -18.32 -4.93 -19.58
C ARG A 88 -17.17 -3.93 -19.46
N PRO A 89 -17.39 -2.66 -19.85
CA PRO A 89 -16.40 -1.63 -19.58
C PRO A 89 -16.29 -1.41 -18.07
N PHE A 90 -15.05 -1.33 -17.59
CA PHE A 90 -14.70 -0.81 -16.28
C PHE A 90 -14.17 0.60 -16.50
N ALA A 91 -14.90 1.59 -15.98
CA ALA A 91 -14.46 2.98 -16.05
C ALA A 91 -13.23 3.15 -15.16
N GLY A 92 -12.12 3.53 -15.79
CA GLY A 92 -10.90 3.92 -15.11
C GLY A 92 -11.08 5.22 -14.33
N PHE A 93 -10.01 5.60 -13.64
CA PHE A 93 -9.95 6.86 -12.91
C PHE A 93 -8.50 7.35 -12.81
N ASP A 94 -8.34 8.65 -12.79
CA ASP A 94 -7.07 9.34 -12.58
C ASP A 94 -7.29 10.36 -11.47
N GLU A 95 -6.72 10.11 -10.30
CA GLU A 95 -6.94 10.89 -9.09
C GLU A 95 -5.62 11.31 -8.45
N ARG A 96 -5.51 12.59 -8.08
CA ARG A 96 -4.43 13.10 -7.24
C ARG A 96 -4.98 13.51 -5.89
N LYS A 97 -4.31 13.09 -4.82
CA LYS A 97 -4.70 13.40 -3.45
C LYS A 97 -3.51 13.49 -2.52
N SER A 98 -3.64 14.34 -1.50
CA SER A 98 -2.66 14.37 -0.43
C SER A 98 -2.73 13.08 0.39
N TYR A 99 -1.57 12.61 0.84
CA TYR A 99 -1.48 11.49 1.77
C TYR A 99 -0.59 11.84 2.96
N LYS A 100 -0.69 11.06 4.03
CA LYS A 100 0.18 11.17 5.21
C LYS A 100 0.69 9.80 5.62
N VAL A 101 1.99 9.67 5.86
CA VAL A 101 2.54 8.48 6.50
C VAL A 101 2.18 8.52 7.98
N LEU A 102 1.53 7.46 8.47
CA LEU A 102 1.12 7.30 9.86
C LEU A 102 2.11 6.46 10.66
N LEU A 103 2.68 5.43 10.03
CA LEU A 103 3.63 4.52 10.63
C LEU A 103 4.56 3.98 9.54
N CYS A 104 5.84 3.83 9.86
CA CYS A 104 6.77 3.09 9.04
C CYS A 104 7.70 2.24 9.91
N ASN A 105 7.99 1.03 9.46
CA ASN A 105 9.06 0.19 9.94
C ASN A 105 9.65 -0.64 8.78
N ASP A 106 10.51 -1.61 9.12
CA ASP A 106 11.25 -2.41 8.14
C ASP A 106 10.38 -3.37 7.30
N SER A 107 9.13 -3.62 7.69
CA SER A 107 8.23 -4.53 6.96
C SER A 107 6.99 -3.87 6.39
N MET A 108 6.65 -2.64 6.82
CA MET A 108 5.44 -1.97 6.36
C MET A 108 5.51 -0.45 6.43
N VAL A 109 4.70 0.17 5.58
CA VAL A 109 4.32 1.58 5.68
C VAL A 109 2.81 1.68 5.74
N VAL A 110 2.30 2.34 6.77
CA VAL A 110 0.89 2.70 6.89
C VAL A 110 0.74 4.17 6.53
N TRP A 111 -0.15 4.46 5.60
CA TRP A 111 -0.43 5.82 5.15
C TRP A 111 -1.93 6.07 5.07
N SER A 112 -2.35 7.32 5.20
CA SER A 112 -3.75 7.71 5.03
C SER A 112 -3.93 8.65 3.86
N ALA A 113 -5.04 8.49 3.15
CA ALA A 113 -5.53 9.41 2.14
C ALA A 113 -7.05 9.35 2.07
N ARG A 114 -7.67 10.29 1.35
CA ARG A 114 -9.10 10.22 1.03
C ARG A 114 -9.38 9.00 0.13
N ARG A 115 -10.44 8.25 0.42
CA ARG A 115 -10.85 7.13 -0.45
C ARG A 115 -11.28 7.65 -1.83
N PRO A 116 -11.02 6.91 -2.93
CA PRO A 116 -11.63 7.24 -4.21
C PRO A 116 -13.16 7.30 -4.05
N PHE A 117 -13.79 8.33 -4.62
CA PHE A 117 -15.25 8.51 -4.67
C PHE A 117 -15.98 8.75 -3.32
N ASP A 118 -15.24 8.89 -2.20
CA ASP A 118 -15.80 9.20 -0.87
C ASP A 118 -15.01 10.37 -0.23
N GLN A 119 -15.57 11.04 0.78
CA GLN A 119 -14.86 12.08 1.55
C GLN A 119 -14.07 11.52 2.73
N ASP A 120 -14.34 10.28 3.12
CA ASP A 120 -13.68 9.64 4.24
C ASP A 120 -12.18 9.42 4.01
N ILE A 121 -11.41 9.64 5.08
CA ILE A 121 -9.98 9.31 5.14
C ILE A 121 -9.86 7.88 5.63
N ASP A 122 -9.11 7.06 4.89
CA ASP A 122 -8.83 5.68 5.26
C ASP A 122 -7.33 5.44 5.34
N ALA A 123 -6.93 4.43 6.12
CA ALA A 123 -5.53 4.02 6.26
C ALA A 123 -5.27 2.79 5.39
N THR A 124 -4.24 2.85 4.56
CA THR A 124 -3.76 1.74 3.75
C THR A 124 -2.39 1.29 4.25
N THR A 125 -2.21 -0.01 4.38
CA THR A 125 -0.94 -0.63 4.76
C THR A 125 -0.28 -1.23 3.54
N PHE A 126 0.89 -0.70 3.16
CA PHE A 126 1.81 -1.36 2.25
C PHE A 126 2.68 -2.31 3.05
N ASN A 127 2.57 -3.59 2.76
CA ASN A 127 3.38 -4.63 3.38
C ASN A 127 4.51 -4.98 2.41
N PHE A 128 5.75 -4.73 2.82
CA PHE A 128 6.93 -4.92 1.98
C PHE A 128 7.35 -6.40 2.00
N VAL A 129 7.50 -6.97 0.81
CA VAL A 129 8.21 -8.24 0.60
C VAL A 129 9.71 -7.96 0.52
N ASP A 130 10.05 -6.90 -0.22
CA ASP A 130 11.37 -6.31 -0.37
C ASP A 130 11.23 -4.82 -0.74
N ARG A 131 12.33 -4.13 -1.10
CA ARG A 131 12.34 -2.68 -1.40
C ARG A 131 11.51 -2.27 -2.63
N ASP A 132 11.30 -3.20 -3.55
CA ASP A 132 10.67 -2.98 -4.85
C ASP A 132 9.33 -3.72 -4.97
N THR A 133 8.91 -4.46 -3.94
CA THR A 133 7.69 -5.27 -3.97
C THR A 133 6.87 -5.08 -2.69
N VAL A 134 5.62 -4.66 -2.85
CA VAL A 134 4.66 -4.48 -1.75
C VAL A 134 3.36 -5.19 -2.05
N TRP A 135 2.54 -5.42 -1.02
CA TRP A 135 1.14 -5.78 -1.20
C TRP A 135 0.21 -5.04 -0.26
N VAL A 136 -1.01 -4.84 -0.73
CA VAL A 136 -2.15 -4.37 0.06
C VAL A 136 -3.18 -5.47 0.20
N TYR A 137 -3.86 -5.53 1.33
CA TYR A 137 -4.99 -6.43 1.51
C TYR A 137 -6.23 -5.82 0.85
N ALA A 138 -6.88 -6.54 -0.04
CA ALA A 138 -8.05 -6.04 -0.78
C ALA A 138 -9.39 -6.61 -0.24
N GLY A 139 -9.41 -7.01 1.04
CA GLY A 139 -10.66 -7.26 1.75
C GLY A 139 -11.29 -5.97 2.24
N SER A 140 -12.61 -5.94 2.35
CA SER A 140 -13.35 -4.75 2.74
C SER A 140 -14.44 -5.10 3.73
N THR A 141 -14.56 -4.30 4.78
CA THR A 141 -15.71 -4.31 5.70
C THR A 141 -16.78 -3.30 5.29
N VAL A 142 -16.59 -2.61 4.16
CA VAL A 142 -17.55 -1.61 3.65
C VAL A 142 -18.77 -2.32 3.06
N PRO A 143 -20.00 -2.00 3.51
CA PRO A 143 -21.20 -2.61 2.95
C PRO A 143 -21.28 -2.45 1.43
N GLY A 144 -21.52 -3.54 0.71
CA GLY A 144 -21.62 -3.56 -0.75
C GLY A 144 -20.29 -3.78 -1.48
N MET A 145 -19.16 -3.77 -0.78
CA MET A 145 -17.86 -4.19 -1.33
C MET A 145 -17.62 -5.68 -1.01
N PRO A 146 -17.05 -6.45 -1.96
CA PRO A 146 -16.68 -7.83 -1.69
C PRO A 146 -15.62 -7.92 -0.58
N ASP A 147 -15.89 -8.69 0.48
CA ASP A 147 -14.86 -9.08 1.44
C ASP A 147 -14.06 -10.26 0.88
N LEU A 148 -12.99 -9.93 0.16
CA LEU A 148 -12.13 -10.91 -0.49
C LEU A 148 -10.84 -11.08 0.31
N HIS A 149 -10.50 -12.32 0.65
CA HIS A 149 -9.19 -12.64 1.23
C HIS A 149 -8.10 -12.65 0.16
N VAL A 150 -7.92 -11.55 -0.56
CA VAL A 150 -6.93 -11.42 -1.64
C VAL A 150 -5.95 -10.30 -1.33
N ARG A 151 -4.77 -10.39 -1.95
CA ARG A 151 -3.73 -9.37 -1.90
C ARG A 151 -3.53 -8.82 -3.30
N GLU A 152 -3.49 -7.50 -3.41
CA GLU A 152 -2.97 -6.86 -4.62
C GLU A 152 -1.50 -6.51 -4.39
N TYR A 153 -0.63 -7.13 -5.17
CA TYR A 153 0.79 -6.86 -5.17
C TYR A 153 1.11 -5.72 -6.13
N PHE A 154 2.12 -4.94 -5.78
CA PHE A 154 2.65 -3.88 -6.63
C PHE A 154 4.16 -3.99 -6.71
N GLN A 155 4.69 -3.78 -7.90
CA GLN A 155 6.11 -3.67 -8.16
C GLN A 155 6.51 -2.23 -8.44
N ARG A 156 7.65 -1.81 -7.91
CA ARG A 156 8.25 -0.51 -8.21
C ARG A 156 8.67 -0.47 -9.67
N VAL A 157 8.24 0.57 -10.38
CA VAL A 157 8.69 0.86 -11.75
C VAL A 157 10.04 1.56 -11.68
N ARG A 158 11.03 1.04 -12.42
CA ARG A 158 12.38 1.61 -12.56
C ARG A 158 12.48 2.51 -13.78
#